data_AF-A0A8K0P6G3-F1
#
_entry.id   AF-A0A8K0P6G3-F1
#
_cell.length_a   1.000
_cell.length_b   1.000
_cell.length_c   1.000
_cell.angle_alpha   90.00
_cell.angle_beta   90.00
_cell.angle_gamma   90.00
#
_symmetry.space_group_name_H-M   'P 1'
#
loop_
_entity.id
_entity.type
_entity.pdbx_description
1 polymer ?
#
loop_
_entity_poly.entity_id
_entity_poly.type
_entity_poly.pdbx_seq_one_letter_code
_entity_poly.pdbx_strand_id
1 'polypeptide(L)'
;MSIPNTSGSTGFSKGAVHTHYNLMAFSSVLGTSVQSRSRRMGRSMLTLMGNFAVGSLSNLCCSLLYGYSYYSISKFEKKTFLKYLLKYKPETVFFYPYVANWFAREPEVEKYDFSFIKIIAIGGSVLDLATVKLLSNRLPHVKLNQVYGMSECLLAASTGMYQPYEIIHPESKTVAGLKFIKHNGEIYVSSGVLRPFVQAKIVNVSSGCPVGPFEEGILWIRAPYVMKGYVSSEKGK
;
A
#
# COMPACT_ATOMS: atom_id res chain seq x y z
N MET A 1 -20.56 -4.47 5.93
CA MET A 1 -20.38 -3.04 5.55
C MET A 1 -19.23 -2.50 6.40
N SER A 2 -18.41 -1.60 5.87
CA SER A 2 -17.33 -0.92 6.62
C SER A 2 -17.41 0.59 6.39
N ILE A 3 -17.09 1.37 7.42
CA ILE A 3 -17.18 2.83 7.39
C ILE A 3 -15.90 3.42 8.03
N PRO A 4 -14.73 3.34 7.36
CA PRO A 4 -13.53 4.02 7.83
C PRO A 4 -13.72 5.54 7.85
N ASN A 5 -13.16 6.17 8.88
CA ASN A 5 -13.04 7.62 8.91
C ASN A 5 -12.01 8.08 7.86
N THR A 6 -12.33 9.16 7.16
CA THR A 6 -11.42 9.91 6.29
C THR A 6 -11.16 11.26 6.93
N SER A 7 -9.91 11.72 6.88
CA SER A 7 -9.54 13.06 7.35
C SER A 7 -10.20 14.17 6.51
N GLY A 8 -10.64 13.85 5.29
CA GLY A 8 -11.31 14.78 4.38
C GLY A 8 -10.42 15.94 3.92
N SER A 9 -10.55 16.40 2.68
CA SER A 9 -9.89 17.62 2.21
C SER A 9 -10.49 18.92 2.78
N THR A 10 -11.59 18.81 3.56
CA THR A 10 -12.41 19.94 4.02
C THR A 10 -12.43 20.12 5.55
N GLY A 11 -11.54 19.46 6.30
CA GLY A 11 -11.30 19.71 7.73
C GLY A 11 -12.15 18.93 8.75
N PHE A 12 -13.25 18.28 8.34
CA PHE A 12 -14.08 17.43 9.22
C PHE A 12 -13.96 15.95 8.82
N SER A 13 -13.86 15.07 9.82
CA SER A 13 -13.85 13.61 9.62
C SER A 13 -15.16 13.14 8.99
N LYS A 14 -15.10 12.41 7.88
CA LYS A 14 -16.27 11.80 7.22
C LYS A 14 -16.13 10.29 7.24
N GLY A 15 -17.25 9.55 7.28
CA GLY A 15 -17.23 8.10 7.14
C GLY A 15 -17.33 7.69 5.68
N ALA A 16 -16.33 7.04 5.10
CA ALA A 16 -16.39 6.52 3.73
C ALA A 16 -17.10 5.15 3.71
N VAL A 17 -18.26 5.04 3.08
CA VAL A 17 -19.08 3.83 3.14
C VAL A 17 -18.62 2.79 2.12
N HIS A 18 -18.12 1.66 2.61
CA HIS A 18 -17.81 0.47 1.82
C HIS A 18 -18.87 -0.61 2.01
N THR A 19 -19.51 -0.99 0.91
CA THR A 19 -20.45 -2.11 0.87
C THR A 19 -19.71 -3.45 0.96
N HIS A 20 -20.45 -4.54 1.21
CA HIS A 20 -19.88 -5.89 1.12
C HIS A 20 -19.27 -6.14 -0.25
N TYR A 21 -19.95 -5.69 -1.32
CA TYR A 21 -19.43 -5.79 -2.68
C TYR A 21 -18.09 -5.09 -2.84
N ASN A 22 -17.92 -3.87 -2.32
CA ASN A 22 -16.65 -3.15 -2.43
C ASN A 22 -15.50 -3.93 -1.77
N LEU A 23 -15.71 -4.45 -0.55
CA LEU A 23 -14.70 -5.21 0.18
C LEU A 23 -14.36 -6.55 -0.51
N MET A 24 -15.36 -7.25 -1.05
CA MET A 24 -15.18 -8.51 -1.76
C MET A 24 -14.51 -8.31 -3.13
N ALA A 25 -14.94 -7.32 -3.89
CA ALA A 25 -14.32 -6.95 -5.17
C ALA A 25 -12.84 -6.63 -4.96
N PHE A 26 -12.54 -5.80 -3.96
CA PHE A 26 -11.17 -5.48 -3.59
C PHE A 26 -10.34 -6.69 -3.15
N SER A 27 -10.87 -7.51 -2.25
CA SER A 27 -10.18 -8.72 -1.77
C SER A 27 -9.91 -9.69 -2.93
N SER A 28 -10.81 -9.75 -3.90
CA SER A 28 -10.61 -10.54 -5.12
C SER A 28 -9.50 -9.97 -6.01
N VAL A 29 -9.40 -8.64 -6.16
CA VAL A 29 -8.29 -7.99 -6.90
C VAL A 29 -6.93 -8.15 -6.19
N LEU A 30 -6.89 -8.04 -4.86
CA LEU A 30 -5.69 -8.43 -4.11
C LEU A 30 -5.37 -9.90 -4.34
N GLY A 31 -6.40 -10.73 -4.32
CA GLY A 31 -6.36 -12.15 -4.57
C GLY A 31 -5.85 -12.60 -5.92
N THR A 32 -6.20 -11.92 -7.01
CA THR A 32 -5.60 -12.21 -8.31
C THR A 32 -4.09 -12.01 -8.23
N SER A 33 -3.64 -11.03 -7.42
CA SER A 33 -2.22 -10.71 -7.21
C SER A 33 -1.51 -11.79 -6.38
N VAL A 34 -2.29 -12.47 -5.54
CA VAL A 34 -1.91 -13.61 -4.70
C VAL A 34 -1.96 -14.94 -5.45
N GLN A 35 -2.90 -15.11 -6.37
CA GLN A 35 -3.21 -16.35 -7.11
C GLN A 35 -2.23 -16.69 -8.23
N SER A 36 -1.19 -15.88 -8.46
CA SER A 36 -0.04 -16.44 -9.18
C SER A 36 0.43 -17.66 -8.38
N ARG A 37 0.52 -18.84 -9.02
CA ARG A 37 0.94 -20.16 -8.47
C ARG A 37 2.20 -20.15 -7.58
N SER A 38 2.87 -19.00 -7.45
CA SER A 38 4.16 -18.78 -6.82
C SER A 38 4.15 -18.48 -5.32
N ARG A 39 2.99 -18.35 -4.64
CA ARG A 39 2.93 -17.98 -3.20
C ARG A 39 3.80 -16.75 -2.86
N ARG A 40 3.91 -15.79 -3.80
CA ARG A 40 4.87 -14.66 -3.75
C ARG A 40 4.71 -13.77 -2.51
N MET A 41 3.53 -13.69 -1.92
CA MET A 41 3.27 -12.93 -0.68
C MET A 41 3.66 -13.66 0.60
N GLY A 42 3.97 -14.94 0.51
CA GLY A 42 3.90 -15.80 1.67
C GLY A 42 2.46 -16.05 2.15
N ARG A 43 2.32 -16.68 3.30
CA ARG A 43 1.08 -17.16 3.93
C ARG A 43 0.78 -16.46 5.26
N SER A 44 1.59 -15.47 5.63
CA SER A 44 1.46 -14.75 6.89
C SER A 44 1.75 -13.26 6.71
N MET A 45 0.93 -12.44 7.34
CA MET A 45 1.03 -10.99 7.27
C MET A 45 0.93 -10.35 8.65
N LEU A 46 1.77 -9.34 8.88
CA LEU A 46 1.70 -8.50 10.07
C LEU A 46 1.41 -7.05 9.69
N THR A 47 0.39 -6.46 10.32
CA THR A 47 -0.02 -5.06 10.10
C THR A 47 -0.01 -4.26 11.40
N LEU A 48 -0.01 -2.94 11.25
CA LEU A 48 0.01 -1.96 12.33
C LEU A 48 -1.30 -1.17 12.41
N MET A 49 -1.53 -0.56 13.59
CA MET A 49 -2.61 0.39 13.92
C MET A 49 -4.01 -0.18 14.08
N GLY A 50 -4.15 -1.51 14.27
CA GLY A 50 -5.48 -2.13 14.31
C GLY A 50 -6.21 -1.99 12.97
N ASN A 51 -7.33 -2.69 12.79
CA ASN A 51 -8.05 -2.72 11.52
C ASN A 51 -8.86 -1.43 11.24
N PHE A 52 -8.53 -0.30 11.87
CA PHE A 52 -9.17 0.99 11.68
C PHE A 52 -8.72 1.65 10.37
N ALA A 53 -7.44 1.45 9.99
CA ALA A 53 -6.94 1.89 8.71
C ALA A 53 -7.46 0.98 7.60
N VAL A 54 -7.92 1.60 6.51
CA VAL A 54 -8.47 0.90 5.35
C VAL A 54 -7.51 -0.15 4.78
N GLY A 55 -6.20 0.11 4.83
CA GLY A 55 -5.15 -0.83 4.42
C GLY A 55 -5.06 -2.07 5.31
N SER A 56 -5.21 -1.93 6.63
CA SER A 56 -5.20 -3.07 7.56
C SER A 56 -6.48 -3.91 7.43
N LEU A 57 -7.65 -3.27 7.28
CA LEU A 57 -8.91 -3.99 7.02
C LEU A 57 -8.86 -4.78 5.70
N SER A 58 -8.33 -4.14 4.65
CA SER A 58 -8.07 -4.72 3.33
C SER A 58 -7.22 -6.00 3.43
N ASN A 59 -6.14 -5.93 4.20
CA ASN A 59 -5.23 -7.04 4.44
C ASN A 59 -5.89 -8.17 5.26
N LEU A 60 -6.74 -7.85 6.24
CA LEU A 60 -7.53 -8.82 6.99
C LEU A 60 -8.48 -9.58 6.06
N CYS A 61 -9.29 -8.87 5.25
CA CYS A 61 -10.23 -9.50 4.33
C CYS A 61 -9.53 -10.42 3.33
N CYS A 62 -8.40 -9.98 2.78
CA CYS A 62 -7.54 -10.80 1.94
C CYS A 62 -7.04 -12.05 2.68
N SER A 63 -6.60 -11.90 3.92
CA SER A 63 -6.08 -13.03 4.71
C SER A 63 -7.16 -14.07 5.00
N LEU A 64 -8.37 -13.63 5.34
CA LEU A 64 -9.51 -14.52 5.55
C LEU A 64 -9.92 -15.25 4.27
N LEU A 65 -9.93 -14.54 3.13
CA LEU A 65 -10.34 -15.11 1.84
C LEU A 65 -9.35 -16.16 1.32
N TYR A 66 -8.05 -15.99 1.58
CA TYR A 66 -6.99 -16.88 1.07
C TYR A 66 -6.39 -17.82 2.12
N GLY A 67 -6.91 -17.82 3.35
CA GLY A 67 -6.44 -18.68 4.44
C GLY A 67 -5.03 -18.32 4.93
N TYR A 68 -4.69 -17.04 4.99
CA TYR A 68 -3.41 -16.55 5.51
C TYR A 68 -3.49 -16.25 7.00
N SER A 69 -2.38 -16.46 7.69
CA SER A 69 -2.22 -16.01 9.07
C SER A 69 -2.14 -14.49 9.10
N TYR A 70 -3.02 -13.86 9.89
CA TYR A 70 -3.06 -12.41 10.04
C TYR A 70 -2.73 -11.99 11.47
N TYR A 71 -1.70 -11.17 11.62
CA TYR A 71 -1.29 -10.59 12.89
C TYR A 71 -1.49 -9.08 12.85
N SER A 72 -2.28 -8.54 13.77
CA SER A 72 -2.51 -7.10 13.87
C SER A 72 -1.99 -6.59 15.20
N ILE A 73 -1.14 -5.56 15.16
CA ILE A 73 -0.68 -4.85 16.35
C ILE A 73 -1.48 -3.55 16.45
N SER A 74 -2.24 -3.40 17.53
CA SER A 74 -3.09 -2.22 17.77
C SER A 74 -2.27 -0.95 18.01
N LYS A 75 -1.18 -1.05 18.77
CA LYS A 75 -0.29 0.06 19.12
C LYS A 75 1.15 -0.27 18.76
N PHE A 76 1.77 0.58 17.95
CA PHE A 76 3.17 0.42 17.60
C PHE A 76 4.06 0.80 18.80
N GLU A 77 4.84 -0.15 19.27
CA GLU A 77 5.91 0.05 20.24
C GLU A 77 7.12 -0.77 19.79
N LYS A 78 8.29 -0.13 19.68
CA LYS A 78 9.50 -0.69 19.06
C LYS A 78 9.86 -2.09 19.57
N LYS A 79 9.98 -2.27 20.90
CA LYS A 79 10.36 -3.55 21.53
C LYS A 79 9.33 -4.63 21.28
N THR A 80 8.05 -4.30 21.50
CA THR A 80 6.92 -5.20 21.28
C THR A 80 6.80 -5.61 19.81
N PHE A 81 7.05 -4.67 18.90
CA PHE A 81 7.05 -4.92 17.45
C PHE A 81 8.11 -5.94 17.05
N LEU A 82 9.37 -5.73 17.47
CA LEU A 82 10.46 -6.68 17.19
C LEU A 82 10.18 -8.06 17.80
N LYS A 83 9.70 -8.09 19.05
CA LYS A 83 9.28 -9.33 19.71
C LYS A 83 8.25 -10.10 18.87
N TYR A 84 7.26 -9.42 18.30
CA TYR A 84 6.22 -10.06 17.49
C TYR A 84 6.71 -10.48 16.10
N LEU A 85 7.59 -9.71 15.45
CA LEU A 85 8.23 -10.14 14.22
C LEU A 85 8.99 -11.46 14.43
N LEU A 86 9.79 -11.55 15.49
CA LEU A 86 10.59 -12.73 15.79
C LEU A 86 9.75 -13.93 16.25
N LYS A 87 8.67 -13.68 17.00
CA LYS A 87 7.77 -14.74 17.47
C LYS A 87 6.94 -15.34 16.34
N TYR A 88 6.34 -14.51 15.50
CA TYR A 88 5.36 -14.96 14.49
C TYR A 88 5.95 -15.16 13.10
N LYS A 89 7.15 -14.61 12.84
CA LYS A 89 7.88 -14.72 11.58
C LYS A 89 7.01 -14.47 10.33
N PRO A 90 6.32 -13.31 10.24
CA PRO A 90 5.46 -12.99 9.11
C PRO A 90 6.26 -12.82 7.82
N GLU A 91 5.77 -13.39 6.72
CA GLU A 91 6.44 -13.30 5.41
C GLU A 91 6.17 -11.96 4.71
N THR A 92 5.02 -11.32 4.99
CA THR A 92 4.70 -9.95 4.57
C THR A 92 4.49 -9.05 5.78
N VAL A 93 5.07 -7.86 5.77
CA VAL A 93 4.85 -6.86 6.83
C VAL A 93 4.45 -5.53 6.23
N PHE A 94 3.47 -4.85 6.83
CA PHE A 94 3.07 -3.50 6.44
C PHE A 94 3.72 -2.45 7.34
N PHE A 95 4.47 -1.52 6.74
CA PHE A 95 5.07 -0.37 7.40
C PHE A 95 4.41 0.93 6.96
N TYR A 96 4.20 1.83 7.92
CA TYR A 96 4.11 3.25 7.61
C TYR A 96 5.52 3.82 7.41
N PRO A 97 5.70 4.93 6.67
CA PRO A 97 7.03 5.47 6.39
C PRO A 97 7.86 5.77 7.63
N TYR A 98 7.25 6.23 8.73
CA TYR A 98 7.97 6.45 9.98
C TYR A 98 8.53 5.15 10.60
N VAL A 99 7.80 4.03 10.46
CA VAL A 99 8.25 2.70 10.93
C VAL A 99 9.37 2.19 10.04
N ALA A 100 9.23 2.36 8.72
CA ALA A 100 10.26 2.01 7.76
C ALA A 100 11.57 2.76 8.04
N ASN A 101 11.49 4.08 8.29
CA ASN A 101 12.66 4.91 8.61
C ASN A 101 13.33 4.48 9.92
N TRP A 102 12.55 4.26 10.97
CA TRP A 102 13.06 3.71 12.23
C TRP A 102 13.73 2.35 12.04
N PHE A 103 13.03 1.41 11.40
CA PHE A 103 13.51 0.04 11.20
C PHE A 103 14.80 0.00 10.35
N ALA A 104 14.98 0.95 9.44
CA ALA A 104 16.17 1.07 8.60
C ALA A 104 17.41 1.58 9.34
N ARG A 105 17.22 2.30 10.45
CA ARG A 105 18.30 3.02 11.17
C ARG A 105 18.61 2.46 12.54
N GLU A 106 17.66 1.79 13.17
CA GLU A 106 17.80 1.32 14.55
C GLU A 106 18.89 0.21 14.63
N PRO A 107 19.95 0.39 15.45
CA PRO A 107 21.03 -0.60 15.59
C PRO A 107 20.56 -1.92 16.21
N GLU A 108 19.57 -1.86 17.11
CA GLU A 108 18.97 -3.03 17.74
C GLU A 108 18.40 -4.03 16.71
N VAL A 109 17.92 -3.53 15.57
CA VAL A 109 17.38 -4.36 14.47
C VAL A 109 18.47 -5.21 13.83
N GLU A 110 19.73 -4.75 13.77
CA GLU A 110 20.83 -5.49 13.14
C GLU A 110 21.21 -6.77 13.89
N LYS A 111 20.80 -6.88 15.16
CA LYS A 111 21.07 -8.05 16.02
C LYS A 111 20.20 -9.26 15.68
N TYR A 112 19.18 -9.09 14.84
CA TYR A 112 18.14 -10.09 14.62
C TYR A 112 18.12 -10.55 13.16
N ASP A 113 17.81 -11.83 12.95
CA ASP A 113 17.59 -12.39 11.62
C ASP A 113 16.14 -12.16 11.15
N PHE A 114 15.97 -11.54 9.99
CA PHE A 114 14.70 -11.32 9.31
C PHE A 114 14.62 -12.02 7.94
N SER A 115 15.37 -13.11 7.76
CA SER A 115 15.35 -13.98 6.56
C SER A 115 13.95 -14.46 6.16
N PHE A 116 13.03 -14.55 7.13
CA PHE A 116 11.63 -14.94 6.90
C PHE A 116 10.78 -13.87 6.21
N ILE A 117 11.16 -12.58 6.29
CA ILE A 117 10.44 -11.50 5.61
C ILE A 117 10.76 -11.59 4.12
N LYS A 118 9.73 -11.58 3.29
CA LYS A 118 9.82 -11.58 1.82
C LYS A 118 9.40 -10.24 1.24
N ILE A 119 8.39 -9.61 1.83
CA ILE A 119 7.81 -8.36 1.35
C ILE A 119 7.63 -7.39 2.51
N ILE A 120 8.06 -6.15 2.30
CA ILE A 120 7.66 -5.01 3.12
C ILE A 120 6.76 -4.12 2.27
N ALA A 121 5.46 -4.10 2.60
CA ALA A 121 4.50 -3.19 1.99
C ALA A 121 4.56 -1.83 2.72
N ILE A 122 4.61 -0.74 1.97
CA ILE A 122 4.75 0.61 2.51
C ILE A 122 3.65 1.49 1.94
N GLY A 123 2.85 2.09 2.82
CA GLY A 123 1.73 2.94 2.41
C GLY A 123 1.43 4.05 3.42
N GLY A 124 0.63 5.02 2.99
CA GLY A 124 0.22 6.18 3.78
C GLY A 124 0.95 7.48 3.38
N SER A 125 2.21 7.39 2.95
CA SER A 125 2.91 8.49 2.27
C SER A 125 4.11 7.97 1.49
N VAL A 126 4.79 8.87 0.77
CA VAL A 126 5.99 8.56 0.00
C VAL A 126 7.15 8.23 0.95
N LEU A 127 7.89 7.16 0.64
CA LEU A 127 9.11 6.81 1.37
C LEU A 127 10.31 7.55 0.75
N ASP A 128 11.16 8.14 1.58
CA ASP A 128 12.36 8.84 1.11
C ASP A 128 13.43 7.86 0.60
N LEU A 129 14.24 8.33 -0.36
CA LEU A 129 15.24 7.50 -1.01
C LEU A 129 16.37 7.02 -0.10
N ALA A 130 16.69 7.77 0.95
CA ALA A 130 17.73 7.36 1.89
C ALA A 130 17.24 6.14 2.69
N THR A 131 15.99 6.16 3.16
CA THR A 131 15.37 5.01 3.85
C THR A 131 15.28 3.79 2.94
N VAL A 132 14.92 3.97 1.66
CA VAL A 132 14.92 2.88 0.67
C VAL A 132 16.28 2.20 0.59
N LYS A 133 17.35 2.99 0.40
CA LYS A 133 18.72 2.46 0.30
C LYS A 133 19.14 1.74 1.58
N LEU A 134 18.85 2.31 2.75
CA LEU A 134 19.17 1.68 4.04
C LEU A 134 18.43 0.35 4.23
N LEU A 135 17.13 0.28 3.93
CA LEU A 135 16.36 -0.96 3.98
C LEU A 135 16.88 -2.00 2.98
N SER A 136 17.22 -1.57 1.77
CA SER A 136 17.74 -2.46 0.72
C SER A 136 19.07 -3.09 1.11
N ASN A 137 19.95 -2.30 1.74
CA ASN A 137 21.24 -2.79 2.21
C ASN A 137 21.07 -3.73 3.42
N ARG A 138 20.15 -3.40 4.33
CA ARG A 138 19.89 -4.18 5.54
C ARG A 138 19.16 -5.50 5.24
N LEU A 139 18.25 -5.51 4.27
CA LEU A 139 17.43 -6.65 3.89
C LEU A 139 17.44 -6.85 2.37
N PRO A 140 18.57 -7.30 1.79
CA PRO A 140 18.74 -7.38 0.34
C PRO A 140 17.82 -8.40 -0.36
N HIS A 141 17.33 -9.40 0.39
CA HIS A 141 16.38 -10.40 -0.11
C HIS A 141 14.93 -9.92 -0.12
N VAL A 142 14.62 -8.82 0.57
CA VAL A 142 13.25 -8.33 0.75
C VAL A 142 12.84 -7.43 -0.40
N LYS A 143 11.62 -7.64 -0.90
CA LYS A 143 11.00 -6.74 -1.87
C LYS A 143 10.23 -5.64 -1.15
N LEU A 144 10.60 -4.40 -1.38
CA LEU A 144 9.81 -3.24 -0.99
C LEU A 144 8.66 -3.05 -1.98
N ASN A 145 7.45 -2.91 -1.44
CA ASN A 145 6.25 -2.70 -2.22
C ASN A 145 5.57 -1.40 -1.77
N GLN A 146 5.78 -0.32 -2.50
CA GLN A 146 5.05 0.91 -2.23
C GLN A 146 3.64 0.78 -2.78
N VAL A 147 2.67 1.24 -1.99
CA VAL A 147 1.26 1.13 -2.31
C VAL A 147 0.58 2.49 -2.21
N TYR A 148 -0.25 2.81 -3.19
CA TYR A 148 -1.06 4.02 -3.20
C TYR A 148 -2.54 3.68 -3.05
N GLY A 149 -3.20 4.39 -2.14
CA GLY A 149 -4.57 4.15 -1.75
C GLY A 149 -5.13 5.30 -0.93
N MET A 150 -6.44 5.30 -0.76
CA MET A 150 -7.20 6.29 0.00
C MET A 150 -8.40 5.61 0.65
N SER A 151 -8.94 6.19 1.73
CA SER A 151 -10.10 5.61 2.43
C SER A 151 -11.29 5.38 1.49
N GLU A 152 -11.45 6.20 0.46
CA GLU A 152 -12.54 6.18 -0.52
C GLU A 152 -12.36 5.12 -1.62
N CYS A 153 -11.15 4.62 -1.86
CA CYS A 153 -10.84 3.69 -2.96
C CYS A 153 -9.96 2.52 -2.53
N LEU A 154 -9.77 2.30 -1.23
CA LEU A 154 -8.90 1.25 -0.68
C LEU A 154 -7.49 1.38 -1.27
N LEU A 155 -7.02 0.40 -2.06
CA LEU A 155 -5.73 0.43 -2.75
C LEU A 155 -5.91 0.49 -4.27
N ALA A 156 -5.28 1.46 -4.93
CA ALA A 156 -5.41 1.67 -6.38
C ALA A 156 -4.16 1.24 -7.17
N ALA A 157 -2.96 1.49 -6.64
CA ALA A 157 -1.70 1.19 -7.32
C ALA A 157 -0.65 0.60 -6.38
N SER A 158 0.32 -0.14 -6.93
CA SER A 158 1.48 -0.62 -6.17
C SER A 158 2.68 -0.96 -7.03
N THR A 159 3.90 -0.82 -6.49
CA THR A 159 5.15 -1.08 -7.22
C THR A 159 5.41 -2.56 -7.45
N GLY A 160 4.96 -3.44 -6.56
CA GLY A 160 5.19 -4.88 -6.63
C GLY A 160 3.89 -5.70 -6.63
N MET A 161 3.66 -6.44 -7.72
CA MET A 161 2.94 -7.74 -7.74
C MET A 161 2.73 -8.32 -9.14
N TYR A 162 2.74 -7.48 -10.17
CA TYR A 162 2.68 -7.89 -11.56
C TYR A 162 3.76 -7.14 -12.32
N GLN A 163 4.73 -7.87 -12.87
CA GLN A 163 5.62 -7.34 -13.90
C GLN A 163 4.79 -7.23 -15.18
N PRO A 164 4.35 -6.00 -15.49
CA PRO A 164 4.72 -5.46 -16.79
C PRO A 164 5.26 -4.03 -16.71
N TYR A 165 5.62 -3.49 -15.54
CA TYR A 165 6.07 -2.09 -15.50
C TYR A 165 7.32 -1.80 -16.31
N GLU A 166 8.31 -2.71 -16.33
CA GLU A 166 9.47 -2.57 -17.23
C GLU A 166 9.08 -2.76 -18.71
N ILE A 167 7.93 -3.38 -18.99
CA ILE A 167 7.35 -3.49 -20.35
C ILE A 167 6.61 -2.20 -20.72
N ILE A 168 5.92 -1.57 -19.76
CA ILE A 168 5.15 -0.33 -19.95
C ILE A 168 6.08 0.90 -19.93
N HIS A 169 7.13 0.85 -19.13
CA HIS A 169 8.15 1.88 -18.94
C HIS A 169 9.55 1.26 -19.10
N PRO A 170 10.02 1.03 -20.34
CA PRO A 170 11.35 0.46 -20.62
C PRO A 170 12.51 1.26 -20.02
N GLU A 171 12.31 2.56 -19.82
CA GLU A 171 13.26 3.49 -19.21
C GLU A 171 13.38 3.32 -17.69
N SER A 172 12.51 2.51 -17.09
CA SER A 172 12.46 2.39 -15.64
C SER A 172 13.55 1.51 -15.06
N LYS A 173 14.01 1.88 -13.86
CA LYS A 173 14.93 1.06 -13.07
C LYS A 173 14.24 0.61 -11.79
N THR A 174 14.49 -0.63 -11.40
CA THR A 174 13.98 -1.19 -10.13
C THR A 174 15.10 -1.20 -9.08
N VAL A 175 14.89 -0.57 -7.93
CA VAL A 175 15.78 -0.68 -6.75
C VAL A 175 14.98 -1.23 -5.59
N ALA A 176 15.32 -2.43 -5.13
CA ALA A 176 14.62 -3.16 -4.06
C ALA A 176 13.09 -3.26 -4.24
N GLY A 177 12.60 -3.31 -5.48
CA GLY A 177 11.16 -3.39 -5.79
C GLY A 177 10.45 -2.04 -5.94
N LEU A 178 11.14 -0.93 -5.68
CA LEU A 178 10.68 0.41 -6.04
C LEU A 178 11.10 0.79 -7.44
N LYS A 179 10.29 1.62 -8.07
CA LYS A 179 10.33 1.91 -9.49
C LYS A 179 10.68 3.36 -9.74
N PHE A 180 11.71 3.57 -10.52
CA PHE A 180 12.27 4.88 -10.83
C PHE A 180 12.06 5.20 -12.29
N ILE A 181 11.55 6.41 -12.58
CA ILE A 181 11.48 6.94 -13.94
C ILE A 181 12.39 8.17 -13.99
N LYS A 182 13.25 8.24 -15.00
CA LYS A 182 14.01 9.45 -15.32
C LYS A 182 13.36 10.14 -16.50
N HIS A 183 12.95 11.40 -16.34
CA HIS A 183 12.37 12.20 -17.41
C HIS A 183 12.86 13.65 -17.28
N ASN A 184 13.33 14.23 -18.39
CA ASN A 184 13.88 15.60 -18.46
C ASN A 184 14.93 15.94 -17.37
N GLY A 185 15.73 14.96 -16.96
CA GLY A 185 16.76 15.14 -15.92
C GLY A 185 16.28 14.91 -14.48
N GLU A 186 14.97 14.84 -14.26
CA GLU A 186 14.36 14.57 -12.95
C GLU A 186 14.17 13.06 -12.70
N ILE A 187 14.16 12.67 -11.43
CA ILE A 187 13.94 11.28 -10.99
C ILE A 187 12.65 11.20 -10.20
N TYR A 188 11.70 10.41 -10.68
CA TYR A 188 10.42 10.17 -10.03
C TYR A 188 10.43 8.80 -9.35
N VAL A 189 9.93 8.76 -8.12
CA VAL A 189 9.63 7.50 -7.40
C VAL A 189 8.18 7.14 -7.66
N SER A 190 7.97 6.07 -8.42
CA SER A 190 6.64 5.62 -8.79
C SER A 190 5.95 4.91 -7.64
N SER A 191 4.67 5.21 -7.42
CA SER A 191 3.77 4.40 -6.58
C SER A 191 3.33 3.09 -7.29
N GLY A 192 3.84 2.84 -8.49
CA GLY A 192 3.67 1.62 -9.26
C GLY A 192 2.57 1.69 -10.31
N VAL A 193 2.03 0.53 -10.65
CA VAL A 193 0.98 0.39 -11.67
C VAL A 193 -0.38 0.21 -11.04
N LEU A 194 -1.41 0.62 -11.78
CA LEU A 194 -2.79 0.34 -11.42
C LEU A 194 -3.01 -1.16 -11.24
N ARG A 195 -3.82 -1.50 -10.23
CA ARG A 195 -4.27 -2.88 -10.00
C ARG A 195 -5.25 -3.34 -11.09
N PRO A 196 -5.45 -4.65 -11.28
CA PRO A 196 -6.49 -5.16 -12.18
C PRO A 196 -7.85 -4.51 -11.87
N PHE A 197 -8.61 -4.20 -12.92
CA PHE A 197 -9.92 -3.55 -12.84
C PHE A 197 -9.92 -2.12 -12.25
N VAL A 198 -8.74 -1.51 -12.12
CA VAL A 198 -8.60 -0.08 -11.80
C VAL A 198 -8.29 0.69 -13.08
N GLN A 199 -9.06 1.75 -13.30
CA GLN A 199 -8.81 2.74 -14.35
C GLN A 199 -8.46 4.06 -13.67
N ALA A 200 -7.53 4.80 -14.27
CA ALA A 200 -7.24 6.14 -13.81
C ALA A 200 -6.92 7.07 -14.98
N LYS A 201 -7.10 8.37 -14.75
CA LYS A 201 -6.63 9.44 -15.63
C LYS A 201 -6.12 10.61 -14.79
N ILE A 202 -5.18 11.36 -15.34
CA ILE A 202 -4.78 12.66 -14.79
C ILE A 202 -5.61 13.73 -15.48
N VAL A 203 -6.13 14.68 -14.71
CA VAL A 203 -7.03 15.73 -15.19
C VAL A 203 -6.46 17.08 -14.80
N ASN A 204 -6.37 18.01 -15.76
CA ASN A 204 -5.97 19.38 -15.46
C ASN A 204 -6.99 20.05 -14.53
N VAL A 205 -6.50 20.75 -13.50
CA VAL A 205 -7.34 21.33 -12.44
C VAL A 205 -8.31 22.39 -12.99
N SER A 206 -7.85 23.21 -13.94
CA SER A 206 -8.60 24.34 -14.45
C SER A 206 -9.56 23.95 -15.57
N SER A 207 -9.12 23.13 -16.52
CA SER A 207 -9.93 22.76 -17.70
C SER A 207 -10.82 21.54 -17.48
N GLY A 208 -10.50 20.67 -16.51
CA GLY A 208 -11.20 19.39 -16.34
C GLY A 208 -10.90 18.37 -17.45
N CYS A 209 -9.99 18.68 -18.37
CA CYS A 209 -9.60 17.80 -19.47
C CYS A 209 -8.50 16.81 -19.05
N PRO A 210 -8.50 15.59 -19.61
CA PRO A 210 -7.38 14.66 -19.42
C PRO A 210 -6.07 15.24 -19.94
N VAL A 211 -4.97 14.93 -19.26
CA VAL A 211 -3.60 15.29 -19.68
C VAL A 211 -2.78 14.03 -19.98
N GLY A 212 -1.69 14.21 -20.73
CA GLY A 212 -0.80 13.14 -21.16
C GLY A 212 0.23 12.71 -20.11
N PRO A 213 1.11 11.75 -20.46
CA PRO A 213 2.23 11.35 -19.61
C PRO A 213 3.13 12.53 -19.25
N PHE A 214 3.62 12.56 -18.01
CA PHE A 214 4.49 13.61 -17.46
C PHE A 214 3.85 15.01 -17.33
N GLU A 215 2.54 15.12 -17.52
CA GLU A 215 1.79 16.34 -17.20
C GLU A 215 1.11 16.22 -15.82
N GLU A 216 1.25 17.24 -14.98
CA GLU A 216 0.69 17.26 -13.63
C GLU A 216 -0.82 17.57 -13.63
N GLY A 217 -1.53 17.01 -12.66
CA GLY A 217 -2.96 17.25 -12.46
C GLY A 217 -3.57 16.40 -11.35
N ILE A 218 -4.90 16.32 -11.31
CA ILE A 218 -5.64 15.54 -10.32
C ILE A 218 -5.81 14.11 -10.83
N LEU A 219 -5.43 13.14 -10.00
CA LEU A 219 -5.66 11.72 -10.25
C LEU A 219 -7.13 11.35 -10.02
N TRP A 220 -7.82 10.96 -11.08
CA TRP A 220 -9.18 10.40 -11.01
C TRP A 220 -9.10 8.88 -11.11
N ILE A 221 -9.81 8.18 -10.24
CA ILE A 221 -9.80 6.71 -10.18
C ILE A 221 -11.22 6.17 -10.32
N ARG A 222 -11.35 5.11 -11.11
CA ARG A 222 -12.53 4.27 -11.20
C ARG A 222 -12.13 2.82 -10.93
N ALA A 223 -12.80 2.21 -9.96
CA ALA A 223 -12.60 0.80 -9.59
C ALA A 223 -13.92 0.24 -9.03
N PRO A 224 -14.15 -1.09 -9.06
CA PRO A 224 -15.36 -1.71 -8.50
C PRO A 224 -15.48 -1.55 -6.97
N TYR A 225 -14.39 -1.14 -6.32
CA TYR A 225 -14.30 -0.96 -4.88
C TYR A 225 -14.14 0.50 -4.44
N VAL A 226 -14.44 1.45 -5.34
CA VAL A 226 -14.71 2.83 -4.92
C VAL A 226 -15.91 2.82 -3.96
N MET A 227 -15.80 3.59 -2.88
CA MET A 227 -16.84 3.72 -1.86
C MET A 227 -18.21 4.04 -2.47
N LYS A 228 -19.27 3.67 -1.76
CA LYS A 228 -20.64 4.05 -2.13
C LYS A 228 -20.86 5.57 -2.01
N GLY A 229 -20.16 6.21 -1.09
CA GLY A 229 -20.29 7.62 -0.74
C GLY A 229 -19.91 7.86 0.71
N TYR A 230 -20.00 9.11 1.16
CA TYR A 230 -19.85 9.41 2.58
C TYR A 230 -21.14 9.13 3.34
N VAL A 231 -21.04 8.78 4.63
CA VAL A 231 -22.18 8.80 5.54
C VAL A 231 -22.78 10.20 5.46
N SER A 232 -24.08 10.28 5.18
CA SER A 232 -24.79 11.55 5.28
C SER A 232 -24.68 12.03 6.72
N SER A 233 -23.96 13.11 6.96
CA SER A 233 -24.41 14.00 8.02
C SER A 233 -25.74 14.55 7.50
N GLU A 234 -26.85 14.22 8.15
CA GLU A 234 -27.91 15.21 8.20
C GLU A 234 -27.22 16.50 8.65
N LYS A 235 -27.08 17.46 7.73
CA LYS A 235 -26.80 18.82 8.15
C LYS A 235 -27.91 19.13 9.14
N GLY A 236 -27.53 19.51 10.36
CA GLY A 236 -28.47 19.95 11.37
C GLY A 236 -29.51 20.87 10.74
N LYS A 237 -30.78 20.60 11.04
CA LYS A 237 -31.83 21.61 10.90
C LYS A 237 -31.46 22.85 11.69
#